data_AF-A0A9X0ZVS2-F1
#
_entry.id   AF-A0A9X0ZVS2-F1
#
_cell.length_a   1.000
_cell.length_b   1.000
_cell.length_c   1.000
_cell.angle_alpha   90.00
_cell.angle_beta   90.00
_cell.angle_gamma   90.00
#
_symmetry.space_group_name_H-M   'P 1'
#
loop_
_entity.id
_entity.type
_entity.pdbx_description
1 polymer ?
#
loop_
_entity_poly.entity_id
_entity_poly.type
_entity_poly.pdbx_seq_one_letter_code
_entity_poly.pdbx_strand_id
1 'polypeptide(L)'
;MEKSSKLGKDILETLGFKISNNGEELATGETKTADFLVKLENENFLVEVKLKEADDDENKSREEKLSNGEVYISNGYNHTNSMLTTIMRSANRQIRSSLENISMKEKVNFSFLLFINSSYDATLRREQIINELYGKVNLIDFNDKNKAARPCYEYNHPLFKRLESNDFLLIVNFLNYTDLNGGNREAFDAIICLNQYSDKYELIKSSAIQSLNMKIIDPIEEVKNGAAYQLDKDDWEEINHILEKNGQDKIDENMERRIPLLSPRIQILSRKYQKYLIPFPMENRVQITARSTQYTSNQNSTTSEDS
;
A
#
# COMPACT_ATOMS: atom_id res chain seq x y z
N MET A 1 -15.45 -21.34 -0.23
CA MET A 1 -14.38 -20.34 -0.12
C MET A 1 -14.31 -19.54 -1.40
N GLU A 2 -14.46 -18.23 -1.30
CA GLU A 2 -14.38 -17.31 -2.45
C GLU A 2 -12.94 -17.28 -3.02
N LYS A 3 -12.79 -16.80 -4.26
CA LYS A 3 -11.48 -16.72 -4.94
C LYS A 3 -10.44 -15.95 -4.11
N SER A 4 -10.85 -14.80 -3.55
CA SER A 4 -10.01 -13.97 -2.68
C SER A 4 -9.48 -14.76 -1.49
N SER A 5 -10.35 -15.54 -0.85
CA SER A 5 -10.02 -16.27 0.37
C SER A 5 -9.15 -17.49 0.08
N LYS A 6 -9.37 -18.17 -1.06
CA LYS A 6 -8.44 -19.22 -1.52
C LYS A 6 -7.04 -18.67 -1.72
N LEU A 7 -6.93 -17.58 -2.47
CA LEU A 7 -5.64 -16.94 -2.73
C LEU A 7 -5.00 -16.39 -1.45
N GLY A 8 -5.81 -15.79 -0.58
CA GLY A 8 -5.36 -15.30 0.73
C GLY A 8 -4.83 -16.41 1.61
N LYS A 9 -5.51 -17.55 1.66
CA LYS A 9 -5.03 -18.75 2.36
C LYS A 9 -3.68 -19.21 1.82
N ASP A 10 -3.55 -19.39 0.51
CA ASP A 10 -2.31 -19.87 -0.12
C ASP A 10 -1.13 -18.93 0.19
N ILE A 11 -1.36 -17.61 0.14
CA ILE A 11 -0.37 -16.58 0.50
C ILE A 11 0.00 -16.66 1.99
N LEU A 12 -0.99 -16.73 2.88
CA LEU A 12 -0.78 -16.78 4.33
C LEU A 12 0.02 -18.02 4.72
N GLU A 13 -0.34 -19.19 4.18
CA GLU A 13 0.38 -20.45 4.42
C GLU A 13 1.82 -20.39 3.87
N THR A 14 2.02 -19.80 2.69
CA THR A 14 3.35 -19.60 2.09
C THR A 14 4.23 -18.65 2.91
N LEU A 15 3.62 -17.66 3.57
CA LEU A 15 4.29 -16.77 4.51
C LEU A 15 4.52 -17.42 5.90
N GLY A 16 4.08 -18.66 6.12
CA GLY A 16 4.29 -19.41 7.36
C GLY A 16 3.19 -19.26 8.40
N PHE A 17 2.08 -18.58 8.08
CA PHE A 17 0.90 -18.57 8.94
C PHE A 17 0.20 -19.92 8.90
N LYS A 18 -0.28 -20.37 10.06
CA LYS A 18 -1.15 -21.55 10.18
C LYS A 18 -2.59 -21.10 10.29
N ILE A 19 -3.41 -21.46 9.31
CA ILE A 19 -4.85 -21.15 9.36
C ILE A 19 -5.52 -22.01 10.44
N SER A 20 -6.32 -21.39 11.29
CA SER A 20 -7.14 -22.10 12.28
C SER A 20 -8.36 -22.74 11.61
N ASN A 21 -9.23 -23.40 12.38
CA ASN A 21 -10.50 -23.95 11.88
C ASN A 21 -10.35 -24.87 10.64
N ASN A 22 -9.35 -25.76 10.66
CA ASN A 22 -9.05 -26.67 9.55
C ASN A 22 -8.80 -25.99 8.19
N GLY A 23 -8.42 -24.71 8.19
CA GLY A 23 -8.12 -23.96 6.98
C GLY A 23 -9.36 -23.45 6.24
N GLU A 24 -10.50 -23.35 6.92
CA GLU A 24 -11.73 -22.75 6.40
C GLU A 24 -11.92 -21.31 6.88
N GLU A 25 -12.71 -20.54 6.14
CA GLU A 25 -13.16 -19.20 6.53
C GLU A 25 -13.89 -19.26 7.89
N LEU A 26 -13.83 -18.17 8.65
CA LEU A 26 -14.67 -18.00 9.82
C LEU A 26 -16.13 -17.93 9.36
N ALA A 27 -17.02 -18.61 10.11
CA ALA A 27 -18.43 -18.62 9.79
C ALA A 27 -18.99 -17.19 9.80
N THR A 28 -19.52 -16.77 8.65
CA THR A 28 -20.20 -15.48 8.55
C THR A 28 -21.63 -15.63 9.08
N GLY A 29 -21.94 -14.91 10.15
CA GLY A 29 -23.32 -14.81 10.67
C GLY A 29 -24.18 -13.86 9.84
N GLU A 30 -25.17 -13.21 10.46
CA GLU A 30 -25.96 -12.16 9.79
C GLU A 30 -25.11 -10.93 9.41
N THR A 31 -24.00 -10.69 10.11
CA THR A 31 -23.03 -9.64 9.81
C THR A 31 -21.77 -10.23 9.18
N LYS A 32 -21.23 -9.54 8.17
CA LYS A 32 -19.95 -9.92 7.56
C LYS A 32 -18.82 -9.79 8.59
N THR A 33 -18.11 -10.88 8.82
CA THR A 33 -16.96 -11.01 9.74
C THR A 33 -15.66 -11.11 8.96
N ALA A 34 -14.52 -10.98 9.66
CA ALA A 34 -13.21 -11.25 9.08
C ALA A 34 -13.11 -12.69 8.53
N ASP A 35 -12.34 -12.86 7.46
CA ASP A 35 -12.21 -14.13 6.74
C ASP A 35 -11.48 -15.22 7.54
N PHE A 36 -10.36 -14.92 8.20
CA PHE A 36 -9.52 -15.96 8.83
C PHE A 36 -9.05 -15.60 10.24
N LEU A 37 -8.92 -16.64 11.08
CA LEU A 37 -8.07 -16.62 12.27
C LEU A 37 -6.81 -17.44 11.98
N VAL A 38 -5.65 -16.81 12.06
CA VAL A 38 -4.37 -17.47 11.74
C VAL A 38 -3.40 -17.36 12.90
N LYS A 39 -2.40 -18.25 12.92
CA LYS A 39 -1.34 -18.25 13.92
C LYS A 39 0.02 -18.10 13.26
N LEU A 40 0.83 -17.17 13.75
CA LEU A 40 2.25 -17.08 13.44
C LEU A 40 3.01 -17.21 14.75
N GLU A 41 3.91 -18.20 14.82
CA GLU A 41 4.59 -18.58 16.06
C GLU A 41 3.60 -18.83 17.23
N ASN A 42 3.57 -17.94 18.23
CA ASN A 42 2.71 -18.00 19.41
C ASN A 42 1.58 -16.95 19.43
N GLU A 43 1.42 -16.20 18.35
CA GLU A 43 0.47 -15.10 18.26
C GLU A 43 -0.66 -15.43 17.29
N ASN A 44 -1.88 -15.06 17.67
CA ASN A 44 -3.08 -15.21 16.86
C ASN A 44 -3.42 -13.88 16.18
N PHE A 45 -3.71 -13.97 14.89
CA PHE A 45 -4.04 -12.84 14.04
C PHE A 45 -5.43 -13.02 13.43
N LEU A 46 -6.24 -11.98 13.49
CA LEU A 46 -7.50 -11.90 12.76
C LEU A 46 -7.25 -11.22 11.41
N VAL A 47 -7.64 -11.87 10.31
CA VAL A 47 -7.29 -11.43 8.97
C VAL A 47 -8.54 -11.26 8.13
N GLU A 48 -8.64 -10.10 7.50
CA GLU A 48 -9.59 -9.85 6.43
C GLU A 48 -8.84 -9.82 5.10
N VAL A 49 -9.35 -10.49 4.08
CA VAL A 49 -8.73 -10.58 2.76
C VAL A 49 -9.51 -9.74 1.75
N LYS A 50 -8.77 -8.95 0.98
CA LYS A 50 -9.31 -8.20 -0.16
C LYS A 50 -8.46 -8.42 -1.39
N LEU A 51 -9.09 -8.91 -2.45
CA LEU A 51 -8.47 -9.09 -3.76
C LEU A 51 -8.92 -7.96 -4.69
N LYS A 52 -7.95 -7.28 -5.31
CA LYS A 52 -8.17 -6.35 -6.41
C LYS A 52 -7.51 -6.89 -7.66
N GLU A 53 -8.32 -7.19 -8.67
CA GLU A 53 -7.88 -7.67 -9.97
C GLU A 53 -7.90 -6.54 -11.00
N ALA A 54 -7.23 -6.78 -12.13
CA ALA A 54 -7.39 -5.96 -13.32
C ALA A 54 -8.85 -5.98 -13.77
N ASP A 55 -9.34 -4.84 -14.26
CA ASP A 55 -10.62 -4.79 -14.94
C ASP A 55 -10.54 -5.55 -16.26
N ASP A 56 -11.51 -6.41 -16.55
CA ASP A 56 -11.46 -7.31 -17.72
C ASP A 56 -11.44 -6.54 -19.03
N ASP A 57 -12.18 -5.44 -19.12
CA ASP A 57 -12.26 -4.63 -20.34
C ASP A 57 -11.00 -3.78 -20.50
N GLU A 58 -10.49 -3.24 -19.40
CA GLU A 58 -9.21 -2.54 -19.40
C GLU A 58 -8.06 -3.47 -19.78
N ASN A 59 -8.06 -4.71 -19.30
CA ASN A 59 -7.04 -5.72 -19.62
C ASN A 59 -7.13 -6.16 -21.09
N LYS A 60 -8.34 -6.34 -21.65
CA LYS A 60 -8.50 -6.60 -23.10
C LYS A 60 -7.96 -5.45 -23.93
N SER A 61 -8.33 -4.21 -23.61
CA SER A 61 -7.82 -3.02 -24.30
C SER A 61 -6.29 -2.92 -24.20
N ARG A 62 -5.72 -3.29 -23.05
CA ARG A 62 -4.28 -3.39 -22.85
C ARG A 62 -3.65 -4.39 -23.79
N GLU A 63 -4.18 -5.62 -23.86
CA GLU A 63 -3.65 -6.67 -24.72
C GLU A 63 -3.74 -6.32 -26.21
N GLU A 64 -4.85 -5.73 -26.65
CA GLU A 64 -5.02 -5.27 -28.02
C GLU A 64 -3.93 -4.25 -28.41
N LYS A 65 -3.75 -3.19 -27.61
CA LYS A 65 -2.71 -2.18 -27.84
C LYS A 65 -1.32 -2.78 -27.87
N LEU A 66 -0.97 -3.61 -26.88
CA LEU A 66 0.34 -4.24 -26.84
C LEU A 66 0.56 -5.22 -28.00
N SER A 67 -0.48 -5.90 -28.46
CA SER A 67 -0.39 -6.81 -29.62
C SER A 67 -0.14 -6.08 -30.93
N ASN A 68 -0.60 -4.83 -31.04
CA ASN A 68 -0.33 -3.94 -32.17
C ASN A 68 1.05 -3.26 -32.10
N GLY A 69 1.88 -3.57 -31.10
CA GLY A 69 3.16 -2.91 -30.88
C GLY A 69 3.04 -1.49 -30.30
N GLU A 70 1.85 -1.11 -29.84
CA GLU A 70 1.62 0.17 -29.19
C GLU A 70 2.03 0.13 -27.71
N VAL A 71 2.29 1.30 -27.15
CA VAL A 71 2.54 1.46 -25.72
C VAL A 71 1.22 1.62 -25.00
N TYR A 72 1.02 0.85 -23.93
CA TYR A 72 -0.10 1.07 -23.03
C TYR A 72 0.29 1.98 -21.88
N ILE A 73 -0.55 2.98 -21.63
CA ILE A 73 -0.36 3.97 -20.58
C ILE A 73 -1.53 3.81 -19.61
N SER A 74 -1.26 3.29 -18.41
CA SER A 74 -2.25 3.26 -17.35
C SER A 74 -2.25 4.63 -16.65
N ASN A 75 -3.37 5.33 -16.75
CA ASN A 75 -3.53 6.61 -16.08
C ASN A 75 -3.80 6.36 -14.59
N GLY A 76 -2.72 6.26 -13.82
CA GLY A 76 -2.78 6.30 -12.37
C GLY A 76 -3.22 7.68 -11.91
N TYR A 77 -4.48 7.81 -11.47
CA TYR A 77 -4.88 8.99 -10.72
C TYR A 77 -4.13 9.00 -9.38
N ASN A 78 -3.21 9.94 -9.17
CA ASN A 78 -2.45 10.12 -7.91
C ASN A 78 -3.31 10.63 -6.75
N HIS A 79 -4.60 10.92 -6.97
CA HIS A 79 -5.52 11.36 -5.95
C HIS A 79 -6.19 10.16 -5.28
N THR A 80 -6.50 10.32 -3.99
CA THR A 80 -7.35 9.49 -3.14
C THR A 80 -8.35 8.69 -3.98
N ASN A 81 -8.06 7.41 -4.16
CA ASN A 81 -8.96 6.51 -4.83
C ASN A 81 -10.06 6.18 -3.83
N SER A 82 -11.17 6.90 -3.92
CA SER A 82 -12.33 6.73 -3.05
C SER A 82 -12.79 5.27 -2.98
N MET A 83 -12.56 4.49 -4.04
CA MET A 83 -12.81 3.05 -4.06
C MET A 83 -11.86 2.29 -3.12
N LEU A 84 -10.54 2.53 -3.18
CA LEU A 84 -9.56 1.87 -2.29
C LEU A 84 -9.82 2.20 -0.83
N THR A 85 -10.04 3.49 -0.53
CA THR A 85 -10.46 3.94 0.80
C THR A 85 -11.75 3.24 1.26
N THR A 86 -12.74 3.09 0.38
CA THR A 86 -14.00 2.41 0.70
C THR A 86 -13.79 0.93 0.99
N ILE A 87 -12.96 0.24 0.19
CA ILE A 87 -12.60 -1.17 0.39
C ILE A 87 -11.93 -1.36 1.76
N MET A 88 -10.91 -0.55 2.07
CA MET A 88 -10.18 -0.65 3.34
C MET A 88 -11.07 -0.35 4.55
N ARG A 89 -11.95 0.66 4.45
CA ARG A 89 -12.91 0.96 5.52
C ARG A 89 -13.94 -0.16 5.69
N SER A 90 -14.34 -0.82 4.62
CA SER A 90 -15.24 -1.98 4.70
C SER A 90 -14.56 -3.19 5.34
N ALA A 91 -13.29 -3.44 5.01
CA ALA A 91 -12.48 -4.46 5.67
C ALA A 91 -12.35 -4.19 7.18
N ASN A 92 -12.03 -2.95 7.57
CA ASN A 92 -11.96 -2.56 8.97
C ASN A 92 -13.28 -2.79 9.72
N ARG A 93 -14.44 -2.55 9.08
CA ARG A 93 -15.75 -2.85 9.69
C ARG A 93 -15.94 -4.35 9.95
N GLN A 94 -15.48 -5.21 9.05
CA GLN A 94 -15.60 -6.67 9.20
C GLN A 94 -14.71 -7.18 10.34
N ILE A 95 -13.47 -6.70 10.41
CA ILE A 95 -12.56 -6.97 11.54
C ILE A 95 -13.18 -6.48 12.85
N ARG A 96 -13.70 -5.25 12.88
CA ARG A 96 -14.36 -4.69 14.06
C ARG A 96 -15.55 -5.54 14.50
N SER A 97 -16.41 -5.95 13.57
CA SER A 97 -17.57 -6.80 13.88
C SER A 97 -17.16 -8.15 14.47
N SER A 98 -16.08 -8.76 13.96
CA SER A 98 -15.51 -9.98 14.56
C SER A 98 -15.01 -9.76 15.99
N LEU A 99 -14.41 -8.60 16.28
CA LEU A 99 -13.88 -8.25 17.60
C LEU A 99 -14.95 -7.79 18.60
N GLU A 100 -16.20 -7.58 18.18
CA GLU A 100 -17.34 -7.36 19.08
C GLU A 100 -17.71 -8.65 19.84
N ASN A 101 -17.37 -9.83 19.30
CA ASN A 101 -17.49 -11.09 20.01
C ASN A 101 -16.37 -11.23 21.06
N ILE A 102 -16.73 -11.28 22.35
CA ILE A 102 -15.78 -11.36 23.48
C ILE A 102 -14.82 -12.53 23.34
N SER A 103 -15.32 -13.72 22.95
CA SER A 103 -14.48 -14.91 22.83
C SER A 103 -13.44 -14.81 21.71
N MET A 104 -13.72 -14.03 20.66
CA MET A 104 -12.74 -13.72 19.61
C MET A 104 -11.77 -12.65 20.09
N LYS A 105 -12.27 -11.59 20.72
CA LYS A 105 -11.45 -10.49 21.26
C LYS A 105 -10.37 -10.99 22.23
N GLU A 106 -10.69 -11.95 23.09
CA GLU A 106 -9.74 -12.52 24.06
C GLU A 106 -8.69 -13.44 23.42
N LYS A 107 -8.99 -14.02 22.25
CA LYS A 107 -8.07 -14.93 21.55
C LYS A 107 -7.09 -14.22 20.62
N VAL A 108 -7.48 -13.07 20.09
CA VAL A 108 -6.77 -12.36 19.02
C VAL A 108 -5.73 -11.41 19.62
N ASN A 109 -4.45 -11.60 19.27
CA ASN A 109 -3.38 -10.69 19.64
C ASN A 109 -3.38 -9.46 18.73
N PHE A 110 -3.43 -9.67 17.42
CA PHE A 110 -3.39 -8.62 16.41
C PHE A 110 -4.40 -8.85 15.30
N SER A 111 -4.67 -7.82 14.51
CA SER A 111 -5.59 -7.87 13.40
C SER A 111 -5.05 -7.08 12.21
N PHE A 112 -5.27 -7.58 11.01
CA PHE A 112 -4.77 -6.93 9.80
C PHE A 112 -5.62 -7.20 8.58
N LEU A 113 -5.48 -6.30 7.61
CA LEU A 113 -6.01 -6.47 6.27
C LEU A 113 -4.91 -7.04 5.37
N LEU A 114 -5.18 -8.19 4.75
CA LEU A 114 -4.42 -8.71 3.62
C LEU A 114 -5.00 -8.14 2.32
N PHE A 115 -4.29 -7.19 1.70
CA PHE A 115 -4.67 -6.58 0.44
C PHE A 115 -3.85 -7.17 -0.71
N ILE A 116 -4.51 -7.95 -1.57
CA ILE A 116 -3.89 -8.66 -2.70
C ILE A 116 -4.16 -7.88 -3.98
N ASN A 117 -3.10 -7.39 -4.62
CA ASN A 117 -3.14 -6.78 -5.94
C ASN A 117 -2.72 -7.81 -7.00
N SER A 118 -3.67 -8.14 -7.86
CA SER A 118 -3.52 -9.09 -8.96
C SER A 118 -3.81 -8.38 -10.29
N SER A 119 -2.94 -7.43 -10.64
CA SER A 119 -3.13 -6.59 -11.83
C SER A 119 -1.80 -6.10 -12.37
N TYR A 120 -1.78 -5.71 -13.65
CA TYR A 120 -0.59 -5.16 -14.30
C TYR A 120 -0.13 -3.83 -13.69
N ASP A 121 -1.01 -3.10 -13.01
CA ASP A 121 -0.75 -1.83 -12.32
C ASP A 121 -0.58 -1.98 -10.79
N ALA A 122 -0.36 -3.20 -10.30
CA ALA A 122 -0.27 -3.50 -8.87
C ALA A 122 0.77 -2.65 -8.13
N THR A 123 1.90 -2.34 -8.77
CA THR A 123 2.95 -1.47 -8.18
C THR A 123 2.45 -0.05 -7.93
N LEU A 124 1.77 0.55 -8.92
CA LEU A 124 1.20 1.88 -8.80
C LEU A 124 0.10 1.91 -7.72
N ARG A 125 -0.79 0.92 -7.72
CA ARG A 125 -1.84 0.79 -6.71
C ARG A 125 -1.28 0.62 -5.30
N ARG A 126 -0.23 -0.18 -5.14
CA ARG A 126 0.48 -0.29 -3.85
C ARG A 126 1.01 1.06 -3.38
N GLU A 127 1.64 1.85 -4.26
CA GLU A 127 2.09 3.20 -3.90
C GLU A 127 0.92 4.11 -3.50
N GLN A 128 -0.21 4.05 -4.20
CA GLN A 128 -1.42 4.80 -3.84
C GLN A 128 -1.94 4.39 -2.46
N ILE A 129 -2.04 3.09 -2.17
CA ILE A 129 -2.46 2.58 -0.86
C ILE A 129 -1.53 3.12 0.23
N ILE A 130 -0.21 2.99 0.06
CA ILE A 130 0.77 3.50 1.04
C ILE A 130 0.63 5.02 1.22
N ASN A 131 0.40 5.77 0.13
CA ASN A 131 0.18 7.21 0.20
C ASN A 131 -1.08 7.57 1.00
N GLU A 132 -2.18 6.85 0.79
CA GLU A 132 -3.42 7.05 1.53
C GLU A 132 -3.31 6.66 3.00
N LEU A 133 -2.74 5.48 3.29
CA LEU A 133 -2.57 4.95 4.64
C LEU A 133 -1.90 5.96 5.56
N TYR A 134 -0.83 6.58 5.08
CA TYR A 134 0.02 7.46 5.86
C TYR A 134 -0.14 8.94 5.56
N GLY A 135 -1.04 9.31 4.64
CA GLY A 135 -1.11 10.68 4.14
C GLY A 135 0.22 11.13 3.54
N LYS A 136 0.93 10.21 2.88
CA LYS A 136 2.33 10.39 2.47
C LYS A 136 2.44 11.15 1.16
N VAL A 137 3.40 12.05 1.09
CA VAL A 137 3.96 12.61 -0.15
C VAL A 137 5.47 12.39 -0.16
N ASN A 138 6.15 12.53 -1.29
CA ASN A 138 7.61 12.64 -1.27
C ASN A 138 8.00 14.11 -1.38
N LEU A 139 9.06 14.50 -0.69
CA LEU A 139 9.65 15.84 -0.75
C LEU A 139 11.11 15.73 -1.21
N ILE A 140 11.53 16.68 -2.02
CA ILE A 140 12.95 16.88 -2.36
C ILE A 140 13.45 18.15 -1.68
N ASP A 141 14.72 18.15 -1.31
CA ASP A 141 15.42 19.35 -0.86
C ASP A 141 16.05 20.01 -2.08
N PHE A 142 15.51 21.15 -2.51
CA PHE A 142 15.95 21.82 -3.74
C PHE A 142 17.41 22.25 -3.70
N ASN A 143 17.95 22.49 -2.50
CA ASN A 143 19.34 22.88 -2.32
C ASN A 143 20.29 21.69 -2.39
N ASP A 144 19.79 20.46 -2.25
CA ASP A 144 20.59 19.24 -2.26
C ASP A 144 20.34 18.43 -3.54
N LYS A 145 21.06 18.82 -4.61
CA LYS A 145 20.98 18.19 -5.94
C LYS A 145 21.36 16.70 -5.95
N ASN A 146 21.98 16.20 -4.89
CA ASN A 146 22.46 14.82 -4.80
C ASN A 146 21.55 13.93 -3.94
N LYS A 147 20.51 14.48 -3.30
CA LYS A 147 19.59 13.69 -2.48
C LYS A 147 18.32 13.31 -3.24
N ALA A 148 18.01 12.02 -3.20
CA ALA A 148 16.74 11.48 -3.65
C ALA A 148 15.57 12.04 -2.83
N ALA A 149 14.37 12.01 -3.43
CA ALA A 149 13.13 12.34 -2.74
C ALA A 149 12.95 11.46 -1.49
N ARG A 150 12.52 12.08 -0.40
CA ARG A 150 12.24 11.41 0.88
C ARG A 150 10.75 11.47 1.19
N PRO A 151 10.19 10.44 1.84
CA PRO A 151 8.80 10.48 2.26
C PRO A 151 8.56 11.57 3.32
N CYS A 152 7.40 12.19 3.26
CA CYS A 152 6.82 13.02 4.30
C CYS A 152 5.48 12.42 4.70
N TYR A 153 5.40 11.95 5.94
CA TYR A 153 4.22 11.36 6.53
C TYR A 153 3.30 12.42 7.12
N GLU A 154 2.01 12.09 7.24
CA GLU A 154 0.97 12.99 7.75
C GLU A 154 0.86 14.32 6.98
N TYR A 155 1.37 14.34 5.74
CA TYR A 155 1.28 15.51 4.88
C TYR A 155 -0.15 15.76 4.43
N ASN A 156 -0.86 14.68 4.13
CA ASN A 156 -2.30 14.62 3.94
C ASN A 156 -2.95 13.87 5.11
N HIS A 157 -4.27 13.81 5.15
CA HIS A 157 -4.99 13.06 6.19
C HIS A 157 -4.70 11.55 6.09
N PRO A 158 -4.04 10.93 7.08
CA PRO A 158 -3.72 9.50 7.04
C PRO A 158 -4.98 8.65 7.20
N LEU A 159 -5.17 7.68 6.31
CA LEU A 159 -6.30 6.77 6.39
C LEU A 159 -6.23 5.86 7.62
N PHE A 160 -5.03 5.53 8.10
CA PHE A 160 -4.87 4.69 9.29
C PHE A 160 -5.57 5.27 10.54
N LYS A 161 -5.74 6.61 10.65
CA LYS A 161 -6.56 7.23 11.71
C LYS A 161 -8.02 6.77 11.72
N ARG A 162 -8.49 6.18 10.61
CA ARG A 162 -9.86 5.67 10.41
C ARG A 162 -9.93 4.15 10.28
N LEU A 163 -8.80 3.46 10.44
CA LEU A 163 -8.68 2.00 10.40
C LEU A 163 -8.22 1.49 11.77
N GLU A 164 -8.87 1.97 12.84
CA GLU A 164 -8.52 1.71 14.25
C GLU A 164 -8.50 0.23 14.63
N SER A 165 -9.20 -0.62 13.88
CA SER A 165 -9.26 -2.06 14.13
C SER A 165 -8.22 -2.85 13.32
N ASN A 166 -7.30 -2.17 12.63
CA ASN A 166 -6.17 -2.81 11.96
C ASN A 166 -4.88 -2.39 12.66
N ASP A 167 -4.10 -3.37 13.12
CA ASP A 167 -2.79 -3.14 13.72
C ASP A 167 -1.71 -2.93 12.64
N PHE A 168 -1.91 -3.53 11.47
CA PHE A 168 -1.11 -3.32 10.27
C PHE A 168 -1.90 -3.68 9.02
N LEU A 169 -1.30 -3.46 7.86
CA LEU A 169 -1.83 -3.90 6.58
C LEU A 169 -0.72 -4.64 5.83
N LEU A 170 -1.06 -5.82 5.30
CA LEU A 170 -0.16 -6.62 4.47
C LEU A 170 -0.57 -6.45 3.01
N ILE A 171 0.27 -5.79 2.22
CA ILE A 171 0.04 -5.62 0.78
C ILE A 171 0.84 -6.69 0.05
N VAL A 172 0.16 -7.45 -0.81
CA VAL A 172 0.78 -8.46 -1.68
C VAL A 172 0.54 -8.08 -3.13
N ASN A 173 1.60 -8.08 -3.93
CA ASN A 173 1.57 -7.81 -5.35
C ASN A 173 2.12 -9.02 -6.10
N PHE A 174 1.36 -9.59 -7.03
CA PHE A 174 1.90 -10.62 -7.92
C PHE A 174 2.92 -10.02 -8.88
N LEU A 175 4.09 -10.66 -8.98
CA LEU A 175 5.15 -10.26 -9.92
C LEU A 175 4.76 -10.62 -11.36
N ASN A 176 4.03 -11.73 -11.51
CA ASN A 176 3.35 -12.08 -12.73
C ASN A 176 1.85 -12.25 -12.47
N TYR A 177 1.04 -11.26 -12.83
CA TYR A 177 -0.39 -11.29 -12.58
C TYR A 177 -1.15 -12.37 -13.39
N THR A 178 -0.50 -13.05 -14.34
CA THR A 178 -1.09 -14.22 -15.01
C THR A 178 -0.82 -15.53 -14.27
N ASP A 179 0.18 -15.58 -13.40
CA ASP A 179 0.49 -16.72 -12.54
C ASP A 179 0.12 -16.39 -11.09
N LEU A 180 -1.13 -16.67 -10.74
CA LEU A 180 -1.72 -16.34 -9.46
C LEU A 180 -1.55 -17.46 -8.43
N ASN A 181 -0.51 -18.29 -8.56
CA ASN A 181 -0.27 -19.34 -7.60
C ASN A 181 0.38 -18.78 -6.32
N GLY A 182 -0.42 -18.68 -5.26
CA GLY A 182 0.03 -18.20 -3.95
C GLY A 182 1.01 -19.14 -3.24
N GLY A 183 1.19 -20.38 -3.72
CA GLY A 183 2.06 -21.40 -3.12
C GLY A 183 3.56 -21.22 -3.38
N ASN A 184 3.96 -20.22 -4.18
CA ASN A 184 5.37 -19.91 -4.44
C ASN A 184 5.71 -18.50 -3.92
N ARG A 185 6.62 -18.41 -2.94
CA ARG A 185 7.07 -17.13 -2.37
C ARG A 185 7.69 -16.20 -3.41
N GLU A 186 8.29 -16.73 -4.47
CA GLU A 186 8.88 -15.94 -5.55
C GLU A 186 7.85 -15.40 -6.54
N ALA A 187 6.58 -15.85 -6.48
CA ALA A 187 5.53 -15.38 -7.38
C ALA A 187 5.00 -13.97 -6.99
N PHE A 188 5.26 -13.52 -5.76
CA PHE A 188 4.73 -12.26 -5.25
C PHE A 188 5.73 -11.47 -4.40
N ASP A 189 5.56 -10.15 -4.39
CA ASP A 189 6.18 -9.23 -3.45
C ASP A 189 5.19 -8.90 -2.33
N ALA A 190 5.70 -8.69 -1.11
CA ALA A 190 4.89 -8.45 0.08
C ALA A 190 5.51 -7.35 0.95
N ILE A 191 4.67 -6.40 1.39
CA ILE A 191 5.06 -5.28 2.25
C ILE A 191 4.10 -5.18 3.43
N ILE A 192 4.66 -5.03 4.63
CA ILE A 192 3.89 -4.70 5.84
C ILE A 192 3.89 -3.19 6.02
N CYS A 193 2.71 -2.62 6.22
CA CYS A 193 2.50 -1.23 6.58
C CYS A 193 1.99 -1.18 8.03
N LEU A 194 2.81 -0.75 8.98
CA LEU A 194 2.40 -0.65 10.38
C LEU A 194 1.42 0.50 10.59
N ASN A 195 0.38 0.30 11.40
CA ASN A 195 -0.51 1.38 11.81
C ASN A 195 0.07 2.11 13.02
N GLN A 196 0.59 3.32 12.82
CA GLN A 196 1.15 4.16 13.90
C GLN A 196 0.10 4.64 14.93
N TYR A 197 -1.19 4.45 14.66
CA TYR A 197 -2.30 4.81 15.56
C TYR A 197 -2.90 3.58 16.27
N SER A 198 -2.40 2.37 16.02
CA SER A 198 -2.80 1.20 16.80
C SER A 198 -2.34 1.36 18.25
N ASP A 199 -3.20 1.02 19.20
CA ASP A 199 -2.87 0.92 20.63
C ASP A 199 -1.83 -0.18 20.92
N LYS A 200 -1.61 -1.07 19.96
CA LYS A 200 -0.62 -2.16 19.99
C LYS A 200 0.61 -1.88 19.13
N TYR A 201 0.82 -0.65 18.67
CA TYR A 201 1.94 -0.28 17.80
C TYR A 201 3.32 -0.74 18.33
N GLU A 202 3.61 -0.53 19.62
CA GLU A 202 4.90 -0.98 20.19
C GLU A 202 4.99 -2.51 20.28
N LEU A 203 3.88 -3.18 20.59
CA LEU A 203 3.84 -4.64 20.67
C LEU A 203 4.11 -5.27 19.31
N ILE A 204 3.51 -4.74 18.24
CA ILE A 204 3.65 -5.29 16.90
C ILE A 204 5.06 -5.13 16.31
N LYS A 205 5.79 -4.10 16.72
CA LYS A 205 7.21 -3.94 16.33
C LYS A 205 8.11 -5.04 16.85
N SER A 206 7.76 -5.60 18.00
CA SER A 206 8.47 -6.72 18.63
C SER A 206 7.82 -8.08 18.38
N SER A 207 6.78 -8.16 17.55
CA SER A 207 5.96 -9.37 17.40
C SER A 207 6.50 -10.34 16.34
N ALA A 208 5.81 -11.46 16.17
CA ALA A 208 6.19 -12.52 15.25
C ALA A 208 6.27 -12.05 13.78
N ILE A 209 5.65 -10.92 13.42
CA ILE A 209 5.71 -10.42 12.03
C ILE A 209 7.12 -10.03 11.58
N GLN A 210 8.04 -9.76 12.51
CA GLN A 210 9.44 -9.47 12.19
C GLN A 210 10.15 -10.70 11.61
N SER A 211 9.69 -11.91 11.94
CA SER A 211 10.24 -13.17 11.42
C SER A 211 9.98 -13.38 9.92
N LEU A 212 9.01 -12.66 9.34
CA LEU A 212 8.61 -12.83 7.94
C LEU A 212 9.65 -12.32 6.93
N ASN A 213 10.71 -11.63 7.41
CA ASN A 213 11.81 -11.09 6.60
C ASN A 213 11.32 -10.32 5.35
N MET A 214 10.33 -9.46 5.58
CA MET A 214 9.69 -8.65 4.54
C MET A 214 10.00 -7.17 4.77
N LYS A 215 9.78 -6.35 3.74
CA LYS A 215 9.86 -4.91 3.91
C LYS A 215 8.74 -4.44 4.84
N ILE A 216 9.11 -3.71 5.88
CA ILE A 216 8.20 -3.06 6.81
C ILE A 216 8.31 -1.55 6.61
N ILE A 217 7.16 -0.88 6.49
CA ILE A 217 7.06 0.57 6.50
C ILE A 217 6.63 0.99 7.90
N ASP A 218 7.51 1.72 8.58
CA ASP A 218 7.31 2.26 9.93
C ASP A 218 7.60 3.77 9.92
N PRO A 219 6.56 4.61 9.76
CA PRO A 219 6.73 6.06 9.68
C PRO A 219 7.45 6.67 10.89
N ILE A 220 7.22 6.13 12.09
CA ILE A 220 7.82 6.68 13.31
C ILE A 220 9.33 6.40 13.32
N GLU A 221 9.75 5.17 13.01
CA GLU A 221 11.19 4.85 12.94
C GLU A 221 11.89 5.53 11.77
N GLU A 222 11.23 5.65 10.61
CA GLU A 222 11.80 6.37 9.47
C GLU A 222 12.03 7.85 9.76
N VAL A 223 11.11 8.51 10.48
CA VAL A 223 11.27 9.91 10.92
C VAL A 223 12.38 10.03 11.96
N LYS A 224 12.37 9.15 12.97
CA LYS A 224 13.37 9.11 14.05
C LYS A 224 14.80 8.93 13.53
N ASN A 225 14.97 8.10 12.50
CA ASN A 225 16.27 7.85 11.85
C ASN A 225 16.63 8.90 10.78
N GLY A 226 15.81 9.94 10.60
CA GLY A 226 16.05 11.02 9.63
C GLY A 226 15.88 10.61 8.15
N ALA A 227 15.25 9.46 7.90
CA ALA A 227 14.93 8.95 6.56
C ALA A 227 13.65 9.59 5.99
N ALA A 228 12.77 10.09 6.85
CA ALA A 228 11.51 10.73 6.50
C ALA A 228 11.30 12.08 7.19
N TYR A 229 10.35 12.85 6.68
CA TYR A 229 9.78 14.04 7.31
C TYR A 229 8.37 13.72 7.85
N GLN A 230 7.84 14.58 8.73
CA GLN A 230 6.48 14.44 9.25
C GLN A 230 5.90 15.81 9.64
N LEU A 231 4.62 16.01 9.33
CA LEU A 231 3.78 17.02 9.96
C LEU A 231 3.10 16.41 11.19
N ASP A 232 3.37 16.93 12.37
CA ASP A 232 2.72 16.48 13.60
C ASP A 232 1.48 17.33 13.94
N LYS A 233 0.89 17.06 15.11
CA LYS A 233 -0.33 17.73 15.55
C LYS A 233 -0.12 19.25 15.69
N ASP A 234 0.99 19.66 16.28
CA ASP A 234 1.28 21.07 16.55
C ASP A 234 1.52 21.82 15.23
N ASP A 235 2.19 21.18 14.27
CA ASP A 235 2.34 21.71 12.92
C ASP A 235 0.97 21.96 12.25
N TRP A 236 0.03 21.00 12.37
CA TRP A 236 -1.32 21.14 11.83
C TRP A 236 -2.14 22.22 12.54
N GLU A 237 -1.96 22.42 13.84
CA GLU A 237 -2.57 23.53 14.58
C GLU A 237 -2.06 24.88 14.05
N GLU A 238 -0.75 25.02 13.79
CA GLU A 238 -0.17 26.22 13.16
C GLU A 238 -0.69 26.43 11.72
N ILE A 239 -0.76 25.36 10.91
CA ILE A 239 -1.32 25.41 9.55
C ILE A 239 -2.76 25.94 9.58
N ASN A 240 -3.61 25.39 10.45
CA ASN A 240 -5.01 25.77 10.55
C ASN A 240 -5.14 27.24 10.97
N HIS A 241 -4.32 27.70 11.92
CA HIS A 241 -4.30 29.10 12.32
C HIS A 241 -3.92 30.05 11.17
N ILE A 242 -2.95 29.66 10.33
CA ILE A 242 -2.57 30.43 9.13
C ILE A 242 -3.73 30.50 8.12
N LEU A 243 -4.41 29.37 7.89
CA LEU A 243 -5.55 29.30 6.98
C LEU A 243 -6.70 30.19 7.46
N GLU A 244 -7.07 30.09 8.74
CA GLU A 244 -8.11 30.92 9.37
C GLU A 244 -7.81 32.42 9.23
N LYS A 245 -6.57 32.82 9.53
CA LYS A 245 -6.13 34.23 9.40
C LYS A 245 -6.25 34.75 7.96
N ASN A 246 -6.10 33.87 6.97
CA ASN A 246 -6.22 34.20 5.56
C ASN A 246 -7.65 34.04 5.02
N GLY A 247 -8.62 33.69 5.87
CA GLY A 247 -10.01 33.44 5.45
C GLY A 247 -10.15 32.20 4.56
N GLN A 248 -9.31 31.18 4.78
CA GLN A 248 -9.30 29.92 4.04
C GLN A 248 -9.71 28.77 4.96
N ASP A 249 -10.63 27.91 4.49
CA ASP A 249 -11.07 26.74 5.28
C ASP A 249 -10.23 25.48 5.01
N LYS A 250 -9.41 25.52 3.95
CA LYS A 250 -8.56 24.42 3.52
C LYS A 250 -7.36 24.92 2.72
N ILE A 251 -6.35 24.08 2.63
CA ILE A 251 -5.19 24.32 1.77
C ILE A 251 -5.64 24.38 0.31
N ASP A 252 -5.21 25.42 -0.41
CA ASP A 252 -5.34 25.48 -1.86
C ASP A 252 -4.30 24.57 -2.52
N GLU A 253 -4.72 23.34 -2.84
CA GLU A 253 -3.88 22.35 -3.52
C GLU A 253 -3.44 22.80 -4.93
N ASN A 254 -4.16 23.72 -5.59
CA ASN A 254 -3.73 24.27 -6.88
C ASN A 254 -2.61 25.28 -6.68
N MET A 255 -2.71 26.12 -5.65
CA MET A 255 -1.63 27.02 -5.25
C MET A 255 -0.39 26.21 -4.88
N GLU A 256 -0.53 25.16 -4.05
CA GLU A 256 0.61 24.35 -3.62
C GLU A 256 1.29 23.63 -4.80
N ARG A 257 0.53 23.19 -5.81
CA ARG A 257 1.12 22.62 -7.03
C ARG A 257 1.87 23.63 -7.88
N ARG A 258 1.36 24.86 -8.00
CA ARG A 258 1.96 25.89 -8.86
C ARG A 258 3.10 26.65 -8.18
N ILE A 259 2.95 26.91 -6.89
CA ILE A 259 3.85 27.71 -6.08
C ILE A 259 3.99 27.05 -4.69
N PRO A 260 4.70 25.90 -4.59
CA PRO A 260 4.79 25.13 -3.34
C PRO A 260 5.27 25.94 -2.13
N LEU A 261 6.11 26.95 -2.37
CA LEU A 261 6.70 27.81 -1.34
C LEU A 261 5.68 28.69 -0.61
N LEU A 262 4.51 28.90 -1.21
CA LEU A 262 3.41 29.61 -0.56
C LEU A 262 2.51 28.68 0.27
N SER A 263 2.72 27.36 0.19
CA SER A 263 1.96 26.43 1.03
C SER A 263 2.41 26.53 2.49
N PRO A 264 1.47 26.70 3.44
CA PRO A 264 1.78 26.64 4.86
C PRO A 264 2.48 25.34 5.28
N ARG A 265 2.08 24.19 4.69
CA ARG A 265 2.72 22.89 4.94
C ARG A 265 4.21 22.93 4.62
N ILE A 266 4.54 23.44 3.44
CA ILE A 266 5.92 23.52 2.97
C ILE A 266 6.74 24.50 3.76
N GLN A 267 6.18 25.66 4.13
CA GLN A 267 6.87 26.64 4.96
C GLN A 267 7.19 26.09 6.36
N ILE A 268 6.23 25.40 6.99
CA ILE A 268 6.42 24.78 8.30
C ILE A 268 7.46 23.67 8.21
N LEU A 269 7.34 22.74 7.26
CA LEU A 269 8.31 21.66 7.07
C LEU A 269 9.72 22.19 6.78
N SER A 270 9.84 23.18 5.90
CA SER A 270 11.12 23.79 5.54
C SER A 270 11.80 24.44 6.74
N ARG A 271 11.04 25.12 7.60
CA ARG A 271 11.52 25.69 8.86
C ARG A 271 11.86 24.62 9.90
N LYS A 272 10.98 23.63 10.10
CA LYS A 272 11.16 22.53 11.06
C LYS A 272 12.44 21.73 10.78
N TYR A 273 12.71 21.45 9.51
CA TYR A 273 13.85 20.63 9.10
C TYR A 273 15.05 21.44 8.59
N GLN A 274 14.97 22.78 8.58
CA GLN A 274 16.02 23.69 8.08
C GLN A 274 16.47 23.36 6.65
N LYS A 275 15.49 23.15 5.77
CA LYS A 275 15.68 22.73 4.36
C LYS A 275 14.75 23.47 3.43
N TYR A 276 15.05 23.47 2.14
CA TYR A 276 14.13 24.01 1.14
C TYR A 276 13.36 22.87 0.50
N LEU A 277 12.24 22.51 1.10
CA LEU A 277 11.48 21.32 0.72
C LEU A 277 10.43 21.66 -0.34
N ILE A 278 10.28 20.79 -1.34
CA ILE A 278 9.17 20.88 -2.31
C ILE A 278 8.59 19.49 -2.59
N PRO A 279 7.27 19.35 -2.83
CA PRO A 279 6.65 18.07 -3.19
C PRO A 279 7.15 17.48 -4.50
N PHE A 280 7.24 16.16 -4.55
CA PHE A 280 7.67 15.38 -5.72
C PHE A 280 6.89 14.05 -5.85
N PRO A 281 6.52 13.62 -7.08
CA PRO A 281 6.52 14.42 -8.31
C PRO A 281 5.46 15.53 -8.23
N MET A 282 5.67 16.62 -8.97
CA MET A 282 4.68 17.71 -9.05
C MET A 282 3.46 17.34 -9.92
N GLU A 283 3.53 16.22 -10.65
CA GLU A 283 2.51 15.72 -11.57
C GLU A 283 2.06 14.28 -11.24
N ASN A 284 0.96 13.84 -11.88
CA ASN A 284 0.42 12.48 -11.71
C ASN A 284 1.42 11.41 -12.17
N ARG A 285 1.56 10.33 -11.41
CA ARG A 285 2.37 9.16 -11.81
C ARG A 285 1.54 8.32 -12.77
N VAL A 286 2.17 7.94 -13.85
CA VAL A 286 1.56 7.13 -14.90
C VAL A 286 2.41 5.87 -15.05
N GLN A 287 1.79 4.70 -15.12
CA GLN A 287 2.52 3.47 -15.39
C GLN A 287 2.51 3.21 -16.89
N ILE A 288 3.72 3.05 -17.45
CA ILE A 288 3.92 2.82 -18.87
C ILE A 288 4.34 1.36 -19.06
N THR A 289 3.62 0.64 -19.90
CA THR A 289 3.90 -0.77 -20.23
C THR A 289 4.16 -0.90 -21.73
N ALA A 290 5.27 -1.54 -22.08
CA ALA A 290 5.63 -1.91 -23.44
C ALA A 290 6.08 -3.37 -23.49
N ARG A 291 5.77 -4.09 -24.59
CA ARG A 291 6.32 -5.43 -24.80
C ARG A 291 7.80 -5.32 -25.18
N SER A 292 8.68 -6.03 -24.46
CA SER A 292 10.08 -6.15 -24.88
C SER A 292 10.16 -7.09 -26.08
N THR A 293 10.66 -6.62 -27.22
CA THR A 293 11.13 -7.48 -28.31
C THR A 293 12.40 -8.19 -27.84
N GLN A 294 12.29 -9.41 -27.31
CA GLN A 294 13.45 -10.28 -27.25
C GLN A 294 13.84 -10.60 -28.68
N TYR A 295 14.96 -10.01 -29.14
CA TYR A 295 15.65 -10.47 -30.33
C TYR A 295 16.11 -11.91 -30.09
N THR A 296 15.34 -12.88 -30.56
CA THR A 296 15.87 -14.22 -30.80
C THR A 296 16.85 -14.12 -31.96
N SER A 297 18.14 -14.03 -31.66
CA SER A 297 19.18 -14.29 -32.64
C SER A 297 19.07 -15.75 -33.08
N ASN A 298 18.38 -16.00 -34.19
CA ASN A 298 18.43 -17.29 -34.87
C ASN A 298 19.86 -17.49 -35.39
N GLN A 299 20.71 -18.14 -34.60
CA GLN A 299 21.81 -18.93 -35.13
C GLN A 299 21.19 -20.16 -35.80
N ASN A 300 20.86 -20.05 -37.08
CA ASN A 300 20.74 -21.24 -37.92
C ASN A 300 22.07 -21.46 -38.63
N SER A 301 22.87 -22.33 -38.02
CA SER A 301 23.82 -23.17 -38.71
C SER A 301 23.07 -24.05 -39.72
N THR A 302 23.28 -23.82 -41.01
CA THR A 302 23.04 -24.83 -42.05
C THR A 302 24.37 -25.30 -42.59
N THR A 303 24.80 -26.45 -42.09
CA THR A 303 25.67 -27.40 -42.77
C THR A 303 24.87 -28.29 -43.72
N SER A 304 25.60 -28.89 -44.67
CA SER A 304 25.23 -29.88 -45.70
C SER A 304 24.66 -29.30 -47.01
N GLU A 305 25.05 -29.72 -48.21
CA GLU A 305 26.20 -30.45 -48.78
C GLU A 305 25.96 -30.44 -50.31
N ASP A 306 27.03 -30.55 -51.09
CA ASP A 306 27.12 -31.08 -52.46
C ASP A 306 26.40 -30.41 -53.66
N SER A 307 27.21 -29.75 -54.48
CA SER A 307 27.35 -29.94 -55.94
C SER A 307 28.62 -29.27 -56.45
#